data_AF-A0A1G7VAK4-F1
#
_entry.id   AF-A0A1G7VAK4-F1
#
_cell.length_a   1.000
_cell.length_b   1.000
_cell.length_c   1.000
_cell.angle_alpha   90.00
_cell.angle_beta   90.00
_cell.angle_gamma   90.00
#
_symmetry.space_group_name_H-M   'P 1'
#
loop_
_entity.id
_entity.type
_entity.pdbx_description
1 polymer ?
#
loop_
_entity_poly.entity_id
_entity_poly.type
_entity_poly.pdbx_seq_one_letter_code
_entity_poly.pdbx_strand_id
1 'polypeptide(L)'
;MLFTNDTTPQLEYELVCLEQLVPQDHLLRNIDKYIDFNFIIDLVKPYYCENNGRPSLDPIVFFKMLLLGYLYDIPSERKLER
;
A
#
# COMPACT_ATOMS: atom_id res chain seq x y z
N MET A 1 31.44 41.18 18.48
CA MET A 1 31.00 39.97 17.77
C MET A 1 30.26 39.11 18.77
N LEU A 2 28.94 39.04 18.66
CA LEU A 2 28.12 38.13 19.46
C LEU A 2 28.13 36.79 18.73
N PHE A 3 28.78 35.79 19.32
CA PHE A 3 28.58 34.41 18.91
C PHE A 3 27.24 33.97 19.48
N THR A 4 26.20 33.93 18.65
CA THR A 4 24.98 33.19 19.00
C THR A 4 25.24 31.73 18.64
N ASN A 5 25.48 30.91 19.67
CA ASN A 5 25.42 29.45 19.51
C ASN A 5 23.94 29.06 19.36
N ASP A 6 23.37 29.37 18.21
CA ASP A 6 22.02 28.93 17.85
C ASP A 6 22.09 27.46 17.45
N THR A 7 22.07 26.55 18.43
CA THR A 7 21.70 25.15 18.21
C THR A 7 20.19 25.07 18.08
N THR A 8 19.65 25.57 16.96
CA THR A 8 18.38 25.05 16.47
C THR A 8 18.69 23.65 15.95
N PRO A 9 18.07 22.57 16.46
CA PRO A 9 18.10 21.31 15.75
C PRO A 9 17.30 21.56 14.48
N GLN A 10 17.97 21.97 13.40
CA GLN A 10 17.32 22.02 12.10
C GLN A 10 16.79 20.61 11.84
N LEU A 11 15.48 20.48 11.65
CA LEU A 11 14.90 19.25 11.11
C LEU A 11 15.56 19.03 9.75
N GLU A 12 16.52 18.12 9.68
CA GLU A 12 17.14 17.70 8.44
C GLU A 12 16.12 16.84 7.71
N TYR A 13 15.60 17.34 6.59
CA TYR A 13 14.63 16.61 5.79
C TYR A 13 15.36 15.59 4.92
N GLU A 14 15.10 14.30 5.14
CA GLU A 14 15.56 13.23 4.27
C GLU A 14 14.48 12.87 3.25
N LEU A 15 14.79 13.03 1.97
CA LEU A 15 13.90 12.62 0.87
C LEU A 15 14.17 11.17 0.52
N VAL A 16 13.30 10.26 0.99
CA VAL A 16 13.40 8.82 0.73
C VAL A 16 12.38 8.40 -0.32
N CYS A 17 12.82 7.68 -1.35
CA CYS A 17 11.93 7.02 -2.28
C CYS A 17 11.47 5.68 -1.69
N LEU A 18 10.18 5.53 -1.39
CA LEU A 18 9.63 4.29 -0.82
C LEU A 18 9.90 3.07 -1.69
N GLU A 19 9.89 3.25 -3.00
CA GLU A 19 10.18 2.19 -3.97
C GLU A 19 11.59 1.60 -3.79
N GLN A 20 12.56 2.44 -3.42
CA GLN A 20 13.94 2.00 -3.19
C GLN A 20 14.12 1.20 -1.90
N LEU A 21 13.15 1.28 -0.97
CA LEU A 21 13.19 0.50 0.27
C LEU A 21 12.80 -0.97 0.06
N VAL A 22 12.15 -1.30 -1.06
CA VAL A 22 11.75 -2.67 -1.40
C VAL A 22 12.86 -3.33 -2.22
N PRO A 23 13.45 -4.45 -1.77
CA PRO A 23 14.49 -5.18 -2.51
C PRO A 23 14.08 -5.48 -3.95
N GLN A 24 15.03 -5.45 -4.89
CA GLN A 24 14.74 -5.64 -6.33
C GLN A 24 14.27 -7.06 -6.66
N ASP A 25 14.73 -8.04 -5.89
CA ASP A 25 14.38 -9.46 -5.98
C ASP A 25 13.14 -9.84 -5.16
N HIS A 26 12.45 -8.85 -4.56
CA HIS A 26 11.30 -9.09 -3.71
C HIS A 26 10.12 -9.70 -4.49
N LEU A 27 9.48 -10.72 -3.90
CA LEU A 27 8.37 -11.46 -4.52
C LEU A 27 7.26 -10.56 -5.06
N LEU A 28 6.86 -9.53 -4.30
CA LEU A 28 5.77 -8.64 -4.70
C LEU A 28 6.07 -7.86 -5.99
N ARG A 29 7.34 -7.58 -6.30
CA ARG A 29 7.73 -6.96 -7.58
C ARG A 29 7.47 -7.89 -8.75
N ASN A 30 7.72 -9.19 -8.56
CA ASN A 30 7.42 -10.19 -9.59
C ASN A 30 5.90 -10.33 -9.77
N ILE A 31 5.14 -10.38 -8.67
CA ILE A 31 3.67 -10.44 -8.72
C ILE A 31 3.11 -9.24 -9.49
N ASP A 32 3.52 -8.02 -9.14
CA ASP A 32 3.03 -6.80 -9.80
C ASP A 32 3.45 -6.73 -11.28
N LYS A 33 4.64 -7.25 -11.62
CA LYS A 33 5.12 -7.32 -13.01
C LYS A 33 4.33 -8.30 -13.89
N TYR A 34 3.93 -9.46 -13.35
CA TYR A 34 3.38 -10.55 -14.15
C TYR A 34 1.85 -10.68 -14.04
N ILE A 35 1.22 -10.03 -13.06
CA ILE A 35 -0.22 -10.15 -12.82
C ILE A 35 -0.86 -8.77 -12.95
N ASP A 36 -1.63 -8.60 -14.03
CA ASP A 36 -2.60 -7.51 -14.11
C ASP A 36 -3.84 -7.89 -13.29
N PHE A 37 -4.19 -7.08 -12.29
CA PHE A 37 -5.33 -7.32 -11.40
C PHE A 37 -6.65 -6.72 -11.91
N ASN A 38 -6.65 -6.03 -13.05
CA ASN A 38 -7.87 -5.39 -13.59
C ASN A 38 -9.03 -6.38 -13.82
N PHE A 39 -8.74 -7.66 -14.07
CA PHE A 39 -9.76 -8.70 -14.25
C PHE A 39 -10.69 -8.84 -13.03
N ILE A 40 -10.25 -8.43 -11.83
CA ILE A 40 -11.06 -8.52 -10.62
C ILE A 40 -12.29 -7.63 -10.72
N ILE A 41 -12.17 -6.46 -11.34
CA ILE A 41 -13.29 -5.51 -11.48
C ILE A 41 -14.44 -6.19 -12.21
N ASP A 42 -14.16 -6.87 -13.33
CA ASP A 42 -15.18 -7.55 -14.13
C ASP A 42 -15.82 -8.72 -13.37
N LEU A 43 -15.02 -9.46 -12.59
CA LEU A 43 -15.51 -10.56 -11.77
C LEU A 43 -16.46 -10.10 -10.67
N VAL A 44 -16.16 -8.97 -10.03
CA VAL A 44 -16.94 -8.51 -8.87
C VAL A 44 -18.09 -7.59 -9.25
N LYS A 45 -18.06 -6.97 -10.45
CA LYS A 45 -19.07 -5.99 -10.90
C LYS A 45 -20.52 -6.40 -10.63
N PRO A 46 -20.96 -7.66 -10.87
CA PRO A 46 -22.35 -8.06 -10.63
C PRO A 46 -22.79 -7.99 -9.16
N TYR A 47 -21.85 -7.96 -8.21
CA TYR A 47 -22.12 -7.95 -6.77
C TYR A 47 -22.13 -6.54 -6.16
N TYR A 48 -21.73 -5.52 -6.94
CA TYR A 48 -21.71 -4.14 -6.50
C TYR A 48 -22.88 -3.36 -7.10
N CYS A 49 -23.42 -2.43 -6.33
CA CYS A 49 -24.44 -1.52 -6.82
C CYS A 49 -23.78 -0.33 -7.53
N GLU A 50 -24.22 -0.01 -8.74
CA GLU A 50 -23.63 1.07 -9.55
C GLU A 50 -23.93 2.48 -8.99
N ASN A 51 -25.05 2.63 -8.28
CA ASN A 51 -25.63 3.95 -8.01
C ASN A 51 -26.25 4.10 -6.61
N ASN A 52 -26.10 3.11 -5.73
CA ASN A 52 -26.65 3.19 -4.36
C ASN A 52 -25.66 2.61 -3.34
N GLY A 53 -25.66 3.19 -2.14
CA GLY A 53 -24.84 2.74 -1.02
C GLY A 53 -23.63 3.63 -0.74
N ARG A 54 -22.83 3.20 0.23
CA ARG A 54 -21.57 3.87 0.59
C ARG A 54 -20.47 3.42 -0.38
N PRO A 55 -19.58 4.33 -0.81
CA PRO A 55 -18.39 3.93 -1.56
C PRO A 55 -17.62 2.88 -0.76
N SER A 56 -17.38 1.72 -1.38
CA SER A 56 -16.52 0.69 -0.81
C SER A 56 -15.05 1.00 -1.11
N LEU A 57 -14.14 0.30 -0.43
CA LEU A 57 -12.77 0.20 -0.90
C LEU A 57 -12.75 -0.36 -2.33
N ASP A 58 -11.77 0.09 -3.12
CA ASP A 58 -11.54 -0.44 -4.45
C ASP A 58 -11.35 -1.97 -4.38
N PRO A 59 -12.03 -2.76 -5.23
CA PRO A 59 -12.00 -4.22 -5.15
C PRO A 59 -10.61 -4.81 -5.44
N ILE A 60 -9.81 -4.16 -6.28
CA ILE A 60 -8.43 -4.57 -6.54
C ILE A 60 -7.60 -4.35 -5.28
N VAL A 61 -7.74 -3.19 -4.63
CA VAL A 61 -7.01 -2.89 -3.39
C VAL A 61 -7.39 -3.87 -2.29
N PHE A 62 -8.69 -4.12 -2.11
CA PHE A 62 -9.17 -5.09 -1.12
C PHE A 62 -8.60 -6.49 -1.37
N PHE A 63 -8.62 -6.96 -2.63
CA PHE A 63 -8.02 -8.24 -2.98
C PHE A 63 -6.52 -8.28 -2.73
N LYS A 64 -5.78 -7.21 -3.11
CA LYS A 64 -4.33 -7.12 -2.85
C LYS A 64 -4.02 -7.20 -1.35
N MET A 65 -4.83 -6.57 -0.49
CA MET A 65 -4.67 -6.68 0.97
C MET A 65 -4.84 -8.13 1.44
N LEU A 66 -5.87 -8.84 0.97
CA LEU A 66 -6.08 -10.24 1.32
C LEU A 66 -4.95 -11.15 0.80
N LEU A 67 -4.48 -10.90 -0.41
CA LEU A 67 -3.33 -11.62 -0.99
C LEU A 67 -2.07 -11.41 -0.15
N LEU A 68 -1.80 -10.18 0.30
CA LEU A 68 -0.70 -9.90 1.22
C LEU A 68 -0.87 -10.64 2.53
N GLY A 69 -2.08 -10.64 3.09
CA GLY A 69 -2.37 -11.38 4.32
C GLY A 69 -2.08 -12.86 4.18
N TYR A 70 -2.47 -13.46 3.06
CA TYR A 70 -2.17 -14.85 2.74
C TYR A 70 -0.67 -15.13 2.56
N LEU A 71 0.04 -14.29 1.79
CA LEU A 71 1.47 -14.48 1.48
C LEU A 71 2.37 -14.34 2.72
N TYR A 72 1.99 -13.50 3.67
CA TYR A 72 2.78 -13.20 4.88
C TYR A 72 2.20 -13.79 6.15
N ASP A 73 1.25 -14.73 6.02
CA ASP A 73 0.61 -15.44 7.14
C ASP A 73 0.03 -14.49 8.22
N ILE A 74 -0.63 -13.42 7.76
CA ILE A 74 -1.30 -12.45 8.64
C ILE A 74 -2.69 -13.00 8.96
N PRO A 75 -2.99 -13.30 10.24
CA PRO A 75 -4.15 -14.12 10.60
C PRO A 75 -5.48 -13.35 10.63
N SER A 76 -5.48 -12.04 10.38
CA SER A 76 -6.72 -11.26 10.34
C SER A 76 -6.59 -9.98 9.53
N GLU A 77 -7.70 -9.57 8.93
CA GLU A 77 -7.84 -8.30 8.21
C GLU A 77 -7.59 -7.11 9.14
N ARG A 78 -8.01 -7.21 10.40
CA ARG A 78 -7.72 -6.18 11.42
C ARG A 78 -6.24 -6.00 11.70
N LYS A 79 -5.40 -7.03 11.50
CA LYS A 79 -3.94 -6.90 11.62
C LYS A 79 -3.31 -6.34 10.35
N LEU A 80 -3.93 -6.51 9.19
CA LEU A 80 -3.49 -5.87 7.93
C LEU A 80 -3.69 -4.35 7.97
N GLU A 81 -4.71 -3.88 8.69
CA GLU A 81 -5.03 -2.45 8.82
C GLU A 81 -4.23 -1.72 9.92
N ARG A 82 -3.40 -2.43 10.69
CA ARG A 82 -2.62 -1.88 11.82
C ARG A 82 -1.16 -1.73 11.46
#